data_AF-A0A0C2QX18-F1
#
_entry.id   AF-A0A0C2QX18-F1
#
_cell.length_a   1.000
_cell.length_b   1.000
_cell.length_c   1.000
_cell.angle_alpha   90.00
_cell.angle_beta   90.00
_cell.angle_gamma   90.00
#
_symmetry.space_group_name_H-M   'P 1'
#
loop_
_entity.id
_entity.type
_entity.pdbx_description
1 polymer ?
#
loop_
_entity_poly.entity_id
_entity_poly.type
_entity_poly.pdbx_seq_one_letter_code
_entity_poly.pdbx_strand_id
1 'polypeptide(L)' 'MKKTPGNNTKLCGYCSGQGYFQLRLGGSETCPCCGGSGKVITC' A
#
# COMPACT_ATOMS: atom_id res chain seq x y z
N MET A 1 11.61 13.25 1.48
CA MET A 1 11.00 13.10 0.14
C MET A 1 9.50 12.91 0.33
N LYS A 2 8.65 13.88 -0.03
CA LYS A 2 7.19 13.82 0.20
C LYS A 2 6.50 13.50 -1.12
N LYS A 3 5.74 12.39 -1.20
CA LYS A 3 4.95 12.04 -2.38
C LYS A 3 3.50 12.43 -2.12
N THR A 4 3.08 13.52 -2.76
CA THR A 4 1.68 13.98 -2.83
C THR A 4 0.94 13.10 -3.85
N PRO A 5 -0.17 12.42 -3.51
CA PRO A 5 -1.07 11.87 -4.51
C PRO A 5 -2.16 12.90 -4.82
N GLY A 6 -2.06 13.50 -6.01
CA GLY A 6 -3.17 14.19 -6.65
C GLY A 6 -4.18 13.18 -7.19
N ASN A 7 -5.01 12.61 -6.32
CA ASN A 7 -6.35 12.06 -6.58
C ASN A 7 -6.95 11.70 -5.23
N ASN A 8 -8.23 11.99 -4.99
CA ASN A 8 -8.95 11.82 -3.72
C ASN A 8 -9.20 10.33 -3.37
N THR A 9 -8.18 9.49 -3.48
CA THR A 9 -8.18 8.09 -3.04
C THR A 9 -7.12 7.99 -1.94
N LYS A 10 -7.56 7.92 -0.68
CA LYS A 10 -6.64 7.78 0.46
C LYS A 10 -5.73 6.57 0.23
N LEU A 11 -4.43 6.72 0.47
CA LEU A 11 -3.47 5.62 0.35
C LEU A 11 -3.67 4.63 1.50
N CYS A 12 -3.50 3.33 1.23
CA CYS A 12 -3.53 2.32 2.28
C CYS A 12 -2.43 2.63 3.32
N GLY A 13 -2.83 2.97 4.55
CA GLY A 13 -1.89 3.30 5.63
C GLY A 13 -1.03 2.12 6.07
N TYR A 14 -1.51 0.89 5.82
CA TYR A 14 -0.81 -0.34 6.21
C TYR A 14 0.44 -0.56 5.35
N CYS A 15 0.30 -0.50 4.02
CA CYS A 15 1.42 -0.67 3.08
C CYS A 15 1.97 0.65 2.53
N SER A 16 1.63 1.80 3.12
CA SER A 16 1.99 3.14 2.61
C SER A 16 1.64 3.35 1.13
N GLY A 17 0.55 2.75 0.68
CA GLY A 17 0.12 2.82 -0.72
C GLY A 17 0.87 1.95 -1.73
N GLN A 18 1.78 1.07 -1.30
CA GLN A 18 2.50 0.18 -2.23
C GLN A 18 1.67 -1.01 -2.72
N GLY A 19 0.68 -1.46 -1.95
CA GLY A 19 -0.11 -2.66 -2.26
C GLY A 19 0.55 -3.97 -1.81
N TYR A 20 1.82 -3.94 -1.42
CA TYR A 20 2.57 -5.10 -0.96
C TYR A 20 3.64 -4.69 0.06
N PHE A 21 4.19 -5.67 0.77
CA PHE A 21 5.36 -5.49 1.62
C PHE A 21 6.55 -6.21 1.03
N GLN A 22 7.71 -5.54 1.01
CA GLN A 22 8.95 -6.17 0.61
C GLN A 22 9.50 -6.97 1.78
N LEU A 23 9.67 -8.28 1.59
CA LEU A 23 10.22 -9.16 2.62
C LEU A 23 11.75 -8.98 2.70
N ARG A 24 12.30 -9.01 3.92
CA ARG A 24 13.75 -8.86 4.15
C ARG A 24 14.58 -9.97 3.49
N LEU A 25 14.01 -11.16 3.35
CA LEU A 25 14.64 -12.31 2.71
C LEU A 25 14.51 -12.28 1.18
N GLY A 26 13.92 -11.22 0.63
CA GLY A 26 13.57 -11.11 -0.78
C GLY A 26 12.13 -11.53 -1.05
N GLY A 27 11.55 -10.97 -2.12
CA GLY A 27 10.15 -11.17 -2.50
C GLY A 27 9.21 -10.13 -1.91
N SER A 28 7.94 -10.28 -2.25
CA SER A 28 6.86 -9.42 -1.78
C SER A 28 5.67 -10.24 -1.31
N GLU A 29 5.03 -9.78 -0.25
CA GLU A 29 3.73 -10.28 0.18
C GLU A 29 2.65 -9.26 -0.15
N THR A 30 1.51 -9.72 -0.65
CA THR A 30 0.38 -8.83 -0.95
C THR A 30 -0.17 -8.24 0.34
N CYS A 31 -0.41 -6.93 0.37
CA CYS A 31 -0.94 -6.26 1.54
C CYS A 31 -2.35 -6.83 1.86
N PRO A 32 -2.56 -7.45 3.03
CA PRO A 32 -3.82 -8.12 3.35
C PRO A 32 -4.96 -7.11 3.58
N CYS A 33 -4.62 -5.88 3.93
CA CYS A 33 -5.58 -4.80 4.16
C CYS A 33 -6.19 -4.31 2.83
N CYS A 34 -5.37 -3.94 1.85
CA CYS A 34 -5.88 -3.43 0.56
C CYS A 34 -5.93 -4.48 -0.57
N GLY A 35 -5.62 -5.74 -0.27
CA GLY A 35 -5.62 -6.84 -1.25
C GLY A 35 -4.74 -6.58 -2.49
N GLY A 36 -3.63 -5.86 -2.36
CA GLY A 36 -2.78 -5.51 -3.50
C GLY A 36 -3.04 -4.14 -4.13
N SER A 37 -4.11 -3.45 -3.73
CA SER A 37 -4.59 -2.27 -4.46
C SER A 37 -3.83 -0.97 -4.16
N GLY A 38 -3.09 -0.91 -3.04
CA GLY A 38 -2.40 0.30 -2.59
C GLY A 38 -3.33 1.46 -2.17
N LYS A 39 -4.63 1.22 -2.12
CA LYS A 39 -5.67 2.21 -1.83
C LYS A 39 -6.37 1.87 -0.52
N VAL A 40 -6.90 2.88 0.18
CA VAL A 40 -7.86 2.68 1.27
C VAL A 40 -9.09 2.05 0.66
N ILE A 41 -9.15 0.75 0.80
CA ILE A 41 -10.34 -0.06 0.78
C ILE A 41 -10.47 -0.39 2.27
N THR A 42 -11.57 -0.03 2.89
CA THR A 42 -11.75 -0.13 4.34
C THR A 42 -11.17 -1.44 4.88
N CYS A 43 -10.18 -1.30 5.75
CA CYS A 43 -9.65 -2.32 6.63
C CYS A 43 -10.12 -1.93 8.04
#